data_AF-F6KMK8-F1
#
_entry.id   AF-F6KMK8-F1
#
_cell.length_a   1.000
_cell.length_b   1.000
_cell.length_c   1.000
_cell.angle_alpha   90.00
_cell.angle_beta   90.00
_cell.angle_gamma   90.00
#
_symmetry.space_group_name_H-M   'P 1'
#
loop_
_entity.id
_entity.type
_entity.pdbx_description
1 polymer ?
#
loop_
_entity_poly.entity_id
_entity_poly.type
_entity_poly.pdbx_seq_one_letter_code
_entity_poly.pdbx_strand_id
1 'polypeptide(L)'
;MESAIGVLVAQFKAHAGSDGSSDTLSRDEFHRLVKSELPNFVKNAADPTAIDQLMSSLDNNNDGELNFLEFWQLIGHLASKHGGFSQ
;
A
#
# COMPACT_ATOMS: atom_id res chain seq x y z
N MET A 1 -15.15 4.79 11.10
CA MET A 1 -13.71 5.01 10.85
C MET A 1 -12.88 3.90 11.47
N GLU A 2 -13.07 3.57 12.75
CA GLU A 2 -12.35 2.48 13.43
C GLU A 2 -12.45 1.12 12.71
N SER A 3 -13.63 0.76 12.20
CA SER A 3 -13.81 -0.49 11.46
C SER A 3 -13.03 -0.53 10.13
N ALA A 4 -12.90 0.60 9.43
CA ALA A 4 -12.16 0.67 8.17
C ALA A 4 -10.65 0.57 8.42
N ILE A 5 -10.16 1.19 9.50
CA ILE A 5 -8.77 1.06 9.96
C ILE A 5 -8.49 -0.40 10.32
N GLY A 6 -9.39 -1.05 11.08
CA GLY A 6 -9.25 -2.45 11.44
C GLY A 6 -9.20 -3.39 10.23
N VAL A 7 -10.00 -3.13 9.20
CA VAL A 7 -9.94 -3.90 7.94
C VAL A 7 -8.63 -3.66 7.19
N LEU A 8 -8.15 -2.42 7.10
CA LEU A 8 -6.87 -2.10 6.46
C LEU A 8 -5.68 -2.74 7.19
N VAL A 9 -5.67 -2.72 8.52
CA VAL A 9 -4.67 -3.41 9.35
C VAL A 9 -4.75 -4.92 9.14
N ALA A 10 -5.95 -5.49 9.12
CA ALA A 10 -6.12 -6.91 8.89
C ALA A 10 -5.63 -7.33 7.50
N GLN A 11 -5.91 -6.53 6.46
CA GLN A 11 -5.42 -6.80 5.12
C GLN A 11 -3.91 -6.61 5.00
N PHE A 12 -3.37 -5.56 5.60
CA PHE A 12 -1.93 -5.35 5.69
C PHE A 12 -1.27 -6.58 6.31
N LYS A 13 -1.73 -7.03 7.48
CA LYS A 13 -1.21 -8.23 8.16
C LYS A 13 -1.50 -9.55 7.47
N ALA A 14 -2.54 -9.63 6.65
CA ALA A 14 -2.83 -10.83 5.85
C ALA A 14 -1.84 -10.98 4.70
N HIS A 15 -1.32 -9.85 4.20
CA HIS A 15 -0.33 -9.80 3.14
C HIS A 15 1.10 -9.70 3.66
N ALA A 16 1.34 -9.04 4.79
CA ALA A 16 2.63 -8.91 5.48
C ALA A 16 2.87 -10.17 6.31
N GLY A 17 3.91 -10.92 5.97
CA GLY A 17 4.29 -12.13 6.70
C GLY A 17 4.38 -13.37 5.83
N SER A 18 4.17 -13.24 4.52
CA SER A 18 4.48 -14.31 3.57
C SER A 18 5.99 -14.57 3.49
N ASP A 19 6.83 -13.58 3.82
CA ASP A 19 8.30 -13.70 3.87
C ASP A 19 8.87 -13.87 5.30
N GLY A 20 8.02 -13.82 6.33
CA GLY A 20 8.41 -13.97 7.74
C GLY A 20 8.36 -12.69 8.57
N SER A 21 8.27 -11.52 7.93
CA SER A 21 8.02 -10.23 8.58
C SER A 21 6.54 -9.87 8.53
N SER A 22 5.83 -9.99 9.65
CA SER A 22 4.39 -9.65 9.72
C SER A 22 4.11 -8.17 9.98
N ASP A 23 5.16 -7.37 10.10
CA ASP A 23 5.11 -5.93 10.39
C ASP A 23 5.41 -5.07 9.15
N THR A 24 5.98 -5.67 8.11
CA THR A 24 6.41 -5.00 6.87
C THR A 24 5.85 -5.73 5.64
N LEU A 25 5.62 -4.97 4.57
CA LEU A 25 5.30 -5.52 3.26
C LEU A 25 6.53 -5.43 2.37
N SER A 26 7.02 -6.58 1.91
CA SER A 26 8.01 -6.60 0.84
C SER A 26 7.42 -6.09 -0.48
N ARG A 27 8.27 -5.76 -1.44
CA ARG A 27 7.87 -5.28 -2.79
C ARG A 27 6.81 -6.16 -3.45
N ASP A 28 6.98 -7.48 -3.37
CA ASP A 28 6.05 -8.43 -3.97
C ASP A 28 4.71 -8.48 -3.21
N GLU A 29 4.74 -8.44 -1.88
CA GLU A 29 3.54 -8.43 -1.03
C GLU A 29 2.71 -7.17 -1.23
N PHE A 30 3.37 -6.01 -1.27
CA PHE A 30 2.72 -4.73 -1.58
C PHE A 30 2.07 -4.77 -2.97
N HIS A 31 2.77 -5.28 -3.97
CA HIS A 31 2.24 -5.40 -5.33
C HIS A 31 0.99 -6.30 -5.38
N ARG A 32 0.98 -7.42 -4.64
CA ARG A 32 -0.20 -8.30 -4.52
C ARG A 32 -1.35 -7.62 -3.80
N LEU A 33 -1.09 -6.96 -2.67
CA LEU A 33 -2.11 -6.25 -1.89
C LEU A 33 -2.78 -5.17 -2.74
N VAL A 34 -2.00 -4.32 -3.40
CA VAL A 34 -2.52 -3.23 -4.23
C VAL A 34 -3.35 -3.78 -5.40
N LYS A 35 -2.96 -4.92 -5.97
CA LYS A 35 -3.72 -5.59 -7.05
C LYS A 35 -5.01 -6.26 -6.56
N SER A 36 -5.03 -6.80 -5.35
CA SER A 36 -6.20 -7.45 -4.75
C SER A 36 -7.21 -6.43 -4.21
N GLU A 37 -6.73 -5.52 -3.36
CA GLU A 37 -7.57 -4.62 -2.57
C GLU A 37 -7.87 -3.29 -3.27
N LEU A 38 -6.98 -2.85 -4.16
CA LEU A 38 -7.08 -1.58 -4.88
C LEU A 38 -7.11 -1.77 -6.42
N PRO A 39 -8.01 -2.61 -6.97
CA PRO A 39 -8.03 -2.93 -8.40
C PRO A 39 -8.30 -1.70 -9.28
N ASN A 40 -9.02 -0.69 -8.77
CA ASN A 40 -9.25 0.57 -9.47
C ASN A 40 -8.00 1.46 -9.53
N PHE A 41 -7.14 1.38 -8.51
CA PHE A 41 -5.86 2.08 -8.52
C PHE A 41 -4.90 1.40 -9.49
N VAL A 42 -4.84 0.05 -9.49
CA VAL A 42 -4.05 -0.72 -10.46
C VAL A 42 -4.54 -0.57 -11.89
N LYS A 43 -5.82 -0.30 -12.16
CA LYS A 43 -6.24 0.04 -13.54
C LYS A 43 -5.54 1.29 -14.10
N ASN A 44 -5.17 2.25 -13.24
CA ASN A 44 -4.37 3.42 -13.63
C ASN A 44 -2.85 3.17 -13.47
N ALA A 45 -2.46 2.33 -12.51
CA ALA A 45 -1.07 1.98 -12.18
C ALA A 45 -0.70 0.56 -12.66
N ALA A 46 -1.26 0.10 -13.78
CA ALA A 46 -1.09 -1.28 -14.28
C ALA A 46 0.35 -1.59 -14.72
N ASP A 47 1.17 -0.55 -14.79
CA ASP A 47 2.58 -0.66 -15.08
C ASP A 47 3.31 -1.12 -13.81
N PRO A 48 3.97 -2.30 -13.83
CA PRO A 48 4.78 -2.74 -12.69
C PRO A 48 5.85 -1.70 -12.31
N THR A 49 6.31 -0.90 -13.28
CA THR A 49 7.21 0.24 -13.07
C THR A 49 6.57 1.37 -12.27
N ALA A 50 5.26 1.58 -12.38
CA ALA A 50 4.54 2.61 -11.62
C ALA A 50 4.35 2.17 -10.16
N ILE A 51 4.07 0.89 -9.92
CA ILE A 51 3.97 0.35 -8.56
C ILE A 51 5.34 0.31 -7.89
N ASP A 52 6.40 -0.01 -8.63
CA ASP A 52 7.78 0.02 -8.14
C ASP A 52 8.23 1.44 -7.78
N GLN A 53 7.97 2.42 -8.65
CA GLN A 53 8.23 3.84 -8.35
C GLN A 53 7.40 4.32 -7.17
N LEU A 54 6.14 3.91 -7.06
CA LEU A 54 5.28 4.26 -5.94
C LEU A 54 5.83 3.69 -4.64
N MET A 55 6.22 2.42 -4.64
CA MET A 55 6.84 1.79 -3.49
C MET A 55 8.13 2.52 -3.10
N SER A 56 9.02 2.80 -4.06
CA SER A 56 10.26 3.54 -3.81
C SER A 56 10.00 4.97 -3.32
N SER A 57 8.90 5.61 -3.73
CA SER A 57 8.50 6.93 -3.22
C SER A 57 7.93 6.88 -1.80
N LEU A 58 7.42 5.73 -1.36
CA LEU A 58 6.81 5.54 -0.04
C LEU A 58 7.79 4.98 0.98
N ASP A 59 8.76 4.19 0.52
CA ASP A 59 9.87 3.60 1.26
C ASP A 59 10.86 4.70 1.67
N ASN A 60 10.46 5.50 2.65
CA ASN A 60 11.20 6.68 3.08
C ASN A 60 12.46 6.28 3.86
N ASN A 61 12.44 5.11 4.51
CA ASN A 61 13.59 4.49 5.15
C ASN A 61 14.57 3.83 4.16
N ASN A 62 14.19 3.69 2.88
CA ASN A 62 15.01 3.06 1.83
C ASN A 62 15.44 1.62 2.21
N ASP A 63 14.60 0.91 2.97
CA ASP A 63 14.87 -0.47 3.42
C ASP A 63 14.36 -1.50 2.39
N GLY A 64 13.56 -1.05 1.40
CA GLY A 64 12.96 -1.92 0.40
C GLY A 64 11.71 -2.65 0.91
N GLU A 65 11.14 -2.20 2.02
CA GLU A 65 9.99 -2.77 2.71
C GLU A 65 9.09 -1.68 3.28
N LEU A 66 7.77 -1.79 3.05
CA LEU A 66 6.82 -0.81 3.54
C LEU A 66 6.28 -1.19 4.92
N ASN A 67 6.55 -0.33 5.89
CA ASN A 67 5.97 -0.44 7.22
C ASN A 67 4.49 -0.01 7.22
N PHE A 68 3.75 -0.37 8.27
CA PHE A 68 2.33 0.03 8.38
C PHE A 68 2.12 1.56 8.27
N LEU A 69 3.06 2.36 8.78
CA LEU A 69 3.01 3.83 8.67
C LEU A 69 3.13 4.33 7.23
N GLU A 70 4.05 3.76 6.45
CA GLU A 70 4.27 4.14 5.04
C GLU A 70 3.10 3.70 4.18
N PHE A 71 2.56 2.51 4.44
CA PHE A 71 1.31 2.06 3.84
C PHE A 71 0.12 2.97 4.21
N TRP A 72 0.02 3.42 5.46
CA TRP A 72 -1.04 4.34 5.88
C TRP A 72 -0.97 5.69 5.17
N GLN A 73 0.24 6.25 5.01
CA GLN A 73 0.47 7.47 4.23
C GLN A 73 0.01 7.30 2.78
N LEU A 74 0.29 6.15 2.16
CA LEU A 74 -0.21 5.83 0.83
C LEU A 74 -1.74 5.87 0.78
N ILE A 75 -2.42 5.16 1.68
CA ILE A 75 -3.89 5.12 1.69
C ILE A 75 -4.45 6.54 1.86
N GLY A 76 -3.82 7.38 2.69
CA GLY A 76 -4.17 8.81 2.80
C GLY A 76 -4.00 9.58 1.49
N HIS A 77 -2.88 9.39 0.79
CA HIS A 77 -2.61 10.03 -0.50
C HIS A 77 -3.59 9.55 -1.58
N LEU A 78 -3.91 8.25 -1.60
CA LEU A 78 -4.90 7.66 -2.50
C LEU A 78 -6.31 8.18 -2.22
N ALA A 79 -6.70 8.25 -0.95
CA ALA A 79 -7.99 8.79 -0.54
C ALA A 79 -8.12 10.27 -0.93
N SER A 80 -7.05 11.05 -0.80
CA SER A 80 -7.01 12.44 -1.25
C SER A 80 -7.17 12.54 -2.78
N LYS A 81 -6.45 11.71 -3.54
CA LYS A 81 -6.46 11.69 -5.00
C LYS A 81 -7.76 11.17 -5.61
N HIS A 82 -8.38 10.13 -5.03
CA HIS A 82 -9.65 9.56 -5.50
C HIS A 82 -10.89 10.29 -4.95
N GLY A 83 -10.80 10.87 -3.76
CA GLY A 83 -11.91 11.55 -3.10
C GLY A 83 -12.24 12.94 -3.64
N GLY A 84 -11.44 13.45 -4.59
CA GLY A 84 -11.62 14.82 -5.08
C GLY A 84 -11.29 15.87 -4.01
N PHE A 85 -10.34 15.61 -3.12
CA PHE A 85 -9.71 16.66 -2.32
C PHE A 85 -8.69 17.43 -3.19
N SER A 86 -9.17 17.93 -4.32
CA SER A 86 -8.52 19.03 -5.02
C SER A 86 -8.81 20.27 -4.18
N GLN A 87 -7.78 20.78 -3.49
CA GLN A 87 -7.80 22.17 -3.04
C GLN A 87 -7.67 23.09 -4.26
#